data_AF-A0A800JA15-F1
#
_entry.id   AF-A0A800JA15-F1
#
_cell.length_a   1.000
_cell.length_b   1.000
_cell.length_c   1.000
_cell.angle_alpha   90.00
_cell.angle_beta   90.00
_cell.angle_gamma   90.00
#
_symmetry.space_group_name_H-M   'P 1'
#
loop_
_entity.id
_entity.type
_entity.pdbx_description
1 polymer ?
#
loop_
_entity_poly.entity_id
_entity_poly.type
_entity_poly.pdbx_seq_one_letter_code
_entity_poly.pdbx_strand_id
1 'polypeptide(L)' 'MSSWQLLERNPKPSEDEIRHAIEGNFCRCTGYHNIVKAVQDAATKL' A
#
# COMPACT_ATOMS: atom_id res chain seq x y z
N MET A 1 3.57 1.19 -9.56
CA MET A 1 2.15 0.81 -9.78
C MET A 1 1.68 -0.32 -8.85
N SER A 2 2.48 -0.73 -7.85
CA SER A 2 2.19 -1.86 -6.97
C SER A 2 0.92 -1.70 -6.12
N SER A 3 0.73 -0.54 -5.48
CA SER A 3 -0.43 -0.30 -4.61
C SER A 3 -1.76 -0.25 -5.37
N TRP A 4 -1.78 0.28 -6.60
CA TRP A 4 -2.99 0.31 -7.43
C TRP A 4 -3.43 -1.10 -7.83
N GLN A 5 -2.50 -1.94 -8.29
CA GLN A 5 -2.78 -3.33 -8.64
C GLN A 5 -3.22 -4.16 -7.44
N LEU A 6 -2.65 -3.88 -6.24
CA LEU A 6 -3.11 -4.50 -5.00
C LEU A 6 -4.58 -4.17 -4.75
N LEU A 7 -4.97 -2.89 -4.81
CA LEU A 7 -6.32 -2.44 -4.51
C LEU A 7 -7.36 -2.90 -5.53
N GLU A 8 -6.97 -3.07 -6.79
CA GLU A 8 -7.83 -3.65 -7.83
C GLU A 8 -8.18 -5.12 -7.50
N ARG A 9 -7.25 -5.89 -6.93
CA ARG A 9 -7.42 -7.32 -6.63
C ARG A 9 -7.96 -7.58 -5.22
N ASN A 10 -7.54 -6.77 -4.26
CA ASN A 10 -7.93 -6.83 -2.86
C ASN A 10 -8.29 -5.40 -2.40
N PRO A 11 -9.57 -5.01 -2.46
CA PRO A 11 -10.02 -3.67 -2.04
C PRO A 11 -9.90 -3.39 -0.54
N LYS A 12 -9.64 -4.40 0.30
CA LYS A 12 -9.48 -4.26 1.75
C LYS A 12 -8.24 -5.01 2.25
N PRO A 13 -7.04 -4.62 1.80
CA PRO A 13 -5.83 -5.31 2.20
C PRO A 13 -5.47 -4.95 3.65
N SER A 14 -4.93 -5.93 4.37
CA SER A 14 -4.29 -5.73 5.67
C SER A 14 -2.98 -4.94 5.52
N GLU A 15 -2.45 -4.41 6.63
CA GLU A 15 -1.17 -3.72 6.64
C GLU A 15 -0.02 -4.61 6.12
N ASP A 16 0.00 -5.90 6.50
CA ASP A 16 1.03 -6.84 6.07
C ASP A 16 0.98 -7.09 4.56
N GLU A 17 -0.22 -7.23 3.99
CA GLU A 17 -0.41 -7.35 2.54
C GLU A 17 0.06 -6.10 1.80
N ILE A 18 -0.21 -4.91 2.34
CA ILE A 18 0.28 -3.65 1.76
C ILE A 18 1.81 -3.62 1.79
N ARG A 19 2.43 -3.99 2.91
CA ARG A 19 3.89 -4.00 3.07
C ARG A 19 4.56 -4.98 2.12
N HIS A 20 4.01 -6.17 1.98
CA HIS A 20 4.51 -7.17 1.04
C HIS A 20 4.36 -6.68 -0.41
N ALA A 21 3.21 -6.11 -0.77
CA ALA A 21 2.98 -5.59 -2.12
C ALA A 21 3.94 -4.46 -2.52
N ILE A 22 4.47 -3.69 -1.56
CA ILE A 22 5.41 -2.59 -1.82
C ILE A 22 6.87 -2.95 -1.60
N GLU A 23 7.22 -4.21 -1.26
CA GLU A 23 8.60 -4.59 -0.90
C GLU A 23 9.65 -4.28 -1.97
N GLY A 24 9.26 -4.34 -3.26
CA GLY A 24 10.11 -3.97 -4.39
C GLY A 24 10.20 -2.47 -4.69
N ASN A 25 9.56 -1.61 -3.89
CA ASN A 25 9.49 -0.16 -4.12
C ASN A 25 10.31 0.57 -3.05
N PHE A 26 11.62 0.70 -3.28
CA PHE A 26 12.51 1.31 -2.30
C PHE A 26 12.20 2.80 -2.06
N CYS A 27 12.03 3.17 -0.79
CA CYS A 27 11.85 4.54 -0.36
C CYS A 27 12.85 4.89 0.75
N ARG A 28 13.57 6.02 0.59
CA ARG A 28 14.57 6.49 1.56
C ARG A 28 14.04 7.50 2.58
N CYS A 29 12.91 8.15 2.30
CA CYS A 29 12.48 9.32 3.06
C CYS A 29 11.41 9.00 4.12
N THR A 30 10.45 8.13 3.80
CA THR A 30 9.21 8.00 4.60
C THR A 30 9.24 6.90 5.65
N GLY A 31 10.20 5.97 5.56
CA GLY A 31 10.23 4.77 6.40
C GLY A 31 9.01 3.85 6.20
N TYR A 32 8.31 3.96 5.06
CA TYR A 32 7.12 3.17 4.66
C TYR A 32 5.84 3.38 5.47
N HIS A 33 5.91 3.86 6.71
CA HIS A 33 4.72 3.99 7.57
C HIS A 33 3.63 4.88 6.97
N ASN A 34 4.01 6.05 6.43
CA ASN A 34 3.03 6.96 5.80
C ASN A 34 2.56 6.46 4.41
N ILE A 35 3.33 5.61 3.74
CA ILE A 35 2.91 4.97 2.49
C ILE A 35 1.81 3.96 2.78
N VAL A 36 2.00 3.11 3.81
CA VAL A 36 0.98 2.14 4.24
C VAL A 36 -0.33 2.86 4.60
N LYS A 37 -0.26 3.93 5.39
CA LYS A 37 -1.44 4.74 5.75
C LYS A 37 -2.15 5.32 4.52
N ALA A 38 -1.39 5.83 3.55
CA ALA A 38 -1.96 6.39 2.33
C ALA A 38 -2.68 5.31 1.48
N VAL A 39 -2.15 4.09 1.44
CA VAL A 39 -2.80 2.97 0.74
C VAL A 39 -4.09 2.54 1.46
N GLN A 40 -4.08 2.48 2.79
CA GLN A 40 -5.29 2.20 3.58
C GLN A 40 -6.36 3.27 3.38
N ASP A 41 -5.98 4.54 3.40
CA ASP A 41 -6.89 5.65 3.13
C ASP A 41 -7.47 5.56 1.71
N ALA A 42 -6.63 5.29 0.71
CA ALA A 42 -7.06 5.06 -0.67
C ALA A 42 -8.05 3.89 -0.80
N ALA A 43 -7.85 2.81 -0.04
CA ALA A 43 -8.78 1.66 0.00
C ALA A 43 -10.20 2.03 0.47
N THR A 44 -10.35 3.13 1.22
CA THR A 44 -11.66 3.62 1.68
C THR A 44 -12.34 4.60 0.72
N LYS A 45 -11.61 5.09 -0.29
CA LYS A 45 -12.04 6.14 -1.23
C LYS A 45 -12.28 5.64 -2.66
N LEU A 46 -11.99 4.36 -2.91
CA LEU A 46 -12.31 3.63 -4.14
C LEU A 46 -13.73 3.05 -4.06
#